data_AF-A0A972NFP0-F1
#
_entry.id   AF-A0A972NFP0-F1
#
_cell.length_a   1.000
_cell.length_b   1.000
_cell.length_c   1.000
_cell.angle_alpha   90.00
_cell.angle_beta   90.00
_cell.angle_gamma   90.00
#
_symmetry.space_group_name_H-M   'P 1'
#
loop_
_entity.id
_entity.type
_entity.pdbx_description
1 polymer ?
#
loop_
_entity_poly.entity_id
_entity_poly.type
_entity_poly.pdbx_seq_one_letter_code
_entity_poly.pdbx_strand_id
1 'polypeptide(L)'
;MFDGNRALLEEYTRLKSLEKSLELNLAVLRELEELLNDNLEELDGYMPLLDEEKRPAAEKLRASVATILKHIRFMRDRLENLWEELEFTILKLVVQKSVPPGGMVDLSPIEEFSQRLELLKEYINLQCSLLEEELDRYDLRKKFPAEVYVNFLDKLGEFNRTLWR
;
A
#
# COMPACT_ATOMS: atom_id res chain seq x y z
N MET A 1 35.84 -20.74 7.54
CA MET A 1 35.01 -20.85 6.31
C MET A 1 33.50 -20.92 6.59
N PHE A 2 33.05 -20.73 7.85
CA PHE A 2 31.64 -20.88 8.24
C PHE A 2 30.85 -19.55 8.34
N ASP A 3 31.51 -18.43 8.64
CA ASP A 3 30.82 -17.15 8.91
C ASP A 3 30.24 -16.49 7.65
N GLY A 4 30.93 -16.58 6.50
CA GLY A 4 30.46 -15.98 5.24
C GLY A 4 29.19 -16.63 4.68
N ASN A 5 29.05 -17.96 4.83
CA ASN A 5 27.85 -18.68 4.40
C ASN A 5 26.67 -18.44 5.33
N ARG A 6 26.92 -18.20 6.62
CA ARG A 6 25.88 -17.83 7.59
C ARG A 6 25.34 -16.43 7.33
N ALA A 7 26.23 -15.46 7.07
CA ALA A 7 25.83 -14.09 6.74
C ALA A 7 24.97 -14.03 5.45
N LEU A 8 25.37 -14.76 4.40
CA LEU A 8 24.59 -14.89 3.16
C LEU A 8 23.20 -15.50 3.38
N LEU A 9 23.11 -16.52 4.25
CA LEU A 9 21.84 -17.16 4.58
C LEU A 9 20.92 -16.23 5.37
N GLU A 10 21.47 -15.48 6.32
CA GLU A 10 20.73 -14.48 7.10
C GLU A 10 20.21 -13.35 6.21
N GLU A 11 21.01 -12.88 5.24
CA GLU A 11 20.63 -11.86 4.27
C GLU A 11 19.54 -12.36 3.31
N TYR A 12 19.72 -13.56 2.73
CA TYR A 12 18.70 -14.20 1.88
C TYR A 12 17.37 -14.35 2.61
N THR A 13 17.41 -14.77 3.88
CA THR A 13 16.20 -14.91 4.71
C THR A 13 15.49 -13.57 4.93
N ARG A 14 16.26 -12.48 5.16
CA ARG A 14 15.70 -11.13 5.30
C ARG A 14 15.07 -10.64 3.99
N LEU A 15 15.76 -10.83 2.86
CA LEU A 15 15.22 -10.49 1.54
C LEU A 15 13.94 -11.26 1.24
N LYS A 16 13.88 -12.57 1.54
CA LYS A 16 12.66 -13.37 1.39
C LYS A 16 11.52 -12.95 2.32
N SER A 17 11.83 -12.44 3.51
CA SER A 17 10.82 -11.83 4.37
C SER A 17 10.25 -10.55 3.76
N LEU A 18 11.11 -9.68 3.22
CA LEU A 18 10.70 -8.45 2.54
C LEU A 18 9.87 -8.74 1.28
N GLU A 19 10.26 -9.75 0.49
CA GLU A 19 9.49 -10.26 -0.65
C GLU A 19 8.07 -10.59 -0.19
N LYS A 20 7.92 -11.46 0.81
CA LYS A 20 6.59 -11.83 1.31
C LYS A 20 5.76 -10.65 1.82
N SER A 21 6.38 -9.68 2.50
CA SER A 21 5.70 -8.47 2.94
C SER A 21 5.22 -7.62 1.76
N LEU A 22 6.03 -7.50 0.70
CA LEU A 22 5.62 -6.79 -0.51
C LEU A 22 4.48 -7.49 -1.24
N GLU A 23 4.47 -8.82 -1.26
CA GLU A 23 3.44 -9.64 -1.91
C GLU A 23 2.07 -9.33 -1.29
N LEU A 24 2.03 -9.39 0.04
CA LEU A 24 0.83 -9.09 0.82
C LEU A 24 0.38 -7.65 0.62
N ASN A 25 1.31 -6.69 0.68
CA ASN A 25 0.97 -5.27 0.49
C ASN A 25 0.44 -4.98 -0.91
N LEU A 26 1.03 -5.59 -1.95
CA LEU A 26 0.54 -5.46 -3.33
C LEU A 26 -0.85 -6.06 -3.49
N ALA A 27 -1.10 -7.24 -2.90
CA ALA A 27 -2.42 -7.87 -2.95
C ALA A 27 -3.50 -6.95 -2.34
N VAL A 28 -3.25 -6.38 -1.16
CA VAL A 28 -4.22 -5.51 -0.52
C VAL A 28 -4.37 -4.17 -1.26
N LEU A 29 -3.31 -3.59 -1.81
CA LEU A 29 -3.43 -2.38 -2.63
C LEU A 29 -4.30 -2.61 -3.87
N ARG A 30 -4.23 -3.80 -4.49
CA ARG A 30 -5.08 -4.16 -5.63
C ARG A 30 -6.55 -4.29 -5.21
N GLU A 31 -6.84 -5.00 -4.12
CA GLU A 31 -8.21 -5.11 -3.60
C GLU A 31 -8.79 -3.73 -3.24
N LEU A 32 -7.98 -2.87 -2.62
CA LEU A 32 -8.39 -1.52 -2.26
C LEU A 32 -8.61 -0.62 -3.49
N GLU A 33 -7.76 -0.77 -4.51
CA GLU A 33 -7.93 -0.09 -5.79
C GLU A 33 -9.24 -0.49 -6.47
N GLU A 34 -9.54 -1.78 -6.56
CA GLU A 34 -10.80 -2.31 -7.12
C GLU A 34 -12.00 -1.72 -6.39
N LEU A 35 -12.01 -1.80 -5.06
CA LEU A 35 -13.11 -1.27 -4.25
C LEU A 35 -13.31 0.24 -4.42
N LEU A 36 -12.23 1.01 -4.53
CA LEU A 36 -12.31 2.45 -4.79
C LEU A 36 -12.86 2.77 -6.17
N ASN A 37 -12.55 1.94 -7.19
CA ASN A 37 -13.14 2.10 -8.51
C ASN A 37 -14.65 1.80 -8.46
N ASP A 38 -15.05 0.69 -7.83
CA ASP A 38 -16.46 0.32 -7.69
C ASP A 38 -17.25 1.42 -6.98
N ASN A 39 -16.71 1.95 -5.88
CA ASN A 39 -17.35 3.04 -5.13
C ASN A 39 -17.44 4.35 -5.93
N LEU A 40 -16.45 4.65 -6.77
CA LEU A 40 -16.51 5.80 -7.68
C LEU A 40 -17.58 5.61 -8.75
N GLU A 41 -17.69 4.41 -9.32
CA GLU A 41 -18.70 4.09 -10.31
C GLU A 41 -20.11 4.21 -9.72
N GLU A 42 -20.32 3.66 -8.52
CA GLU A 42 -21.59 3.80 -7.80
C GLU A 42 -21.92 5.27 -7.49
N LEU A 43 -20.95 6.03 -6.98
CA LEU A 43 -21.13 7.45 -6.70
C LEU A 43 -21.50 8.23 -7.96
N ASP A 44 -20.83 7.95 -9.08
CA ASP A 44 -21.12 8.56 -10.39
C ASP A 44 -22.52 8.18 -10.89
N GLY A 45 -23.01 6.98 -10.57
CA GLY A 45 -24.39 6.56 -10.83
C GLY A 45 -25.43 7.33 -10.01
N TYR A 46 -25.11 7.70 -8.76
CA TYR A 46 -26.02 8.47 -7.89
C TYR A 46 -25.99 9.98 -8.16
N MET A 47 -24.88 10.51 -8.67
CA MET A 47 -24.68 11.94 -8.93
C MET A 47 -25.85 12.66 -9.66
N PRO A 48 -26.46 12.07 -10.72
CA PRO A 48 -27.60 12.68 -11.41
C PRO A 48 -28.89 12.72 -10.56
N LEU A 49 -29.01 11.87 -9.55
CA LEU A 49 -30.18 11.72 -8.69
C LEU A 49 -30.15 12.65 -7.46
N LEU A 50 -29.01 13.30 -7.22
CA LEU A 50 -28.85 14.22 -6.09
C LEU A 50 -29.48 15.59 -6.38
N ASP A 51 -30.10 16.14 -5.33
CA ASP A 51 -30.57 17.51 -5.28
C ASP A 51 -29.39 18.52 -5.28
N GLU A 52 -29.68 19.78 -5.62
CA GLU A 52 -28.67 20.84 -5.68
C GLU A 52 -27.98 21.11 -4.34
N GLU A 53 -28.60 20.73 -3.23
CA GLU A 53 -28.05 20.90 -1.88
C GLU A 53 -26.98 19.84 -1.56
N LYS A 54 -27.19 18.60 -1.98
CA LYS A 54 -26.27 17.47 -1.71
C LYS A 54 -25.22 17.27 -2.79
N ARG A 55 -25.47 17.73 -4.02
CA ARG A 55 -24.53 17.58 -5.15
C ARG A 55 -23.11 18.11 -4.84
N PRO A 56 -22.92 19.30 -4.22
CA PRO A 56 -21.58 19.80 -3.92
C PRO A 56 -20.80 18.91 -2.93
N ALA A 57 -21.47 18.28 -1.97
CA ALA A 57 -20.82 17.37 -1.03
C ALA A 57 -20.41 16.05 -1.71
N ALA A 58 -21.26 15.52 -2.59
CA ALA A 58 -20.95 14.31 -3.35
C ALA A 58 -19.80 14.54 -4.36
N GLU A 59 -19.74 15.71 -5.02
CA GLU A 59 -18.62 16.07 -5.90
C GLU A 59 -17.29 16.13 -5.13
N LYS A 60 -17.30 16.67 -3.92
CA LYS A 60 -16.11 16.68 -3.05
C LYS A 60 -15.71 15.28 -2.63
N LEU A 61 -16.66 14.45 -2.21
CA LEU A 61 -16.38 13.05 -1.87
C LEU A 61 -15.76 12.32 -3.07
N ARG A 62 -16.36 12.47 -4.25
CA ARG A 62 -15.85 11.91 -5.51
C ARG A 62 -14.41 12.34 -5.78
N ALA A 63 -14.12 13.64 -5.63
CA ALA A 63 -12.77 14.17 -5.82
C ALA A 63 -11.77 13.61 -4.79
N SER A 64 -12.18 13.44 -3.53
CA SER A 64 -11.35 12.82 -2.49
C SER A 64 -11.08 11.35 -2.78
N VAL A 65 -12.09 10.58 -3.14
CA VAL A 65 -11.97 9.16 -3.50
C VAL A 65 -11.07 8.99 -4.74
N ALA A 66 -11.23 9.83 -5.77
CA ALA A 66 -10.36 9.82 -6.95
C ALA A 66 -8.90 10.17 -6.62
N THR A 67 -8.69 11.12 -5.71
CA THR A 67 -7.35 11.48 -5.20
C THR A 67 -6.70 10.28 -4.50
N ILE A 68 -7.44 9.59 -3.64
CA ILE A 68 -6.94 8.43 -2.88
C ILE A 68 -6.63 7.27 -3.81
N LEU A 69 -7.49 7.00 -4.79
CA LEU A 69 -7.25 6.01 -5.84
C LEU A 69 -5.94 6.31 -6.60
N LYS A 70 -5.70 7.57 -6.96
CA LYS A 70 -4.44 7.99 -7.60
C LYS A 70 -3.24 7.71 -6.69
N HIS A 71 -3.36 7.96 -5.39
CA HIS A 71 -2.29 7.66 -4.44
C HIS A 71 -2.05 6.15 -4.30
N ILE A 72 -3.10 5.33 -4.24
CA ILE A 72 -2.99 3.86 -4.20
C ILE A 72 -2.31 3.31 -5.42
N ARG A 73 -2.68 3.78 -6.62
CA ARG A 73 -1.99 3.42 -7.87
C ARG A 73 -0.51 3.78 -7.81
N PHE A 74 -0.18 5.01 -7.40
CA PHE A 74 1.20 5.44 -7.25
C PHE A 74 1.99 4.53 -6.29
N MET A 75 1.39 4.13 -5.16
CA MET A 75 2.05 3.25 -4.20
C MET A 75 2.20 1.83 -4.72
N ARG A 76 1.18 1.29 -5.39
CA ARG A 76 1.24 -0.01 -6.04
C ARG A 76 2.41 -0.03 -7.04
N ASP A 77 2.48 0.97 -7.91
CA ASP A 77 3.57 1.09 -8.88
C ASP A 77 4.94 1.18 -8.16
N ARG A 78 5.04 1.89 -7.02
CA ARG A 78 6.28 1.94 -6.22
C ARG A 78 6.65 0.61 -5.58
N LEU A 79 5.67 -0.14 -5.08
CA LEU A 79 5.89 -1.47 -4.50
C LEU A 79 6.22 -2.51 -5.58
N GLU A 80 5.63 -2.42 -6.78
CA GLU A 80 5.98 -3.28 -7.92
C GLU A 80 7.43 -3.03 -8.37
N ASN A 81 7.86 -1.76 -8.47
CA ASN A 81 9.27 -1.46 -8.73
C ASN A 81 10.20 -1.99 -7.63
N LEU A 82 9.78 -1.86 -6.36
CA LEU A 82 10.56 -2.38 -5.22
C LEU A 82 10.67 -3.91 -5.26
N TRP A 83 9.59 -4.58 -5.65
CA TRP A 83 9.55 -6.03 -5.85
C TRP A 83 10.56 -6.47 -6.92
N GLU A 84 10.58 -5.81 -8.08
CA GLU A 84 11.53 -6.11 -9.16
C GLU A 84 12.99 -5.90 -8.71
N GLU A 85 13.26 -4.80 -8.01
CA GLU A 85 14.59 -4.50 -7.44
C GLU A 85 15.03 -5.58 -6.43
N LEU A 86 14.10 -6.06 -5.59
CA LEU A 86 14.34 -7.09 -4.59
C LEU A 86 14.58 -8.47 -5.24
N GLU A 87 13.74 -8.88 -6.19
CA GLU A 87 13.93 -10.12 -6.95
C GLU A 87 15.29 -10.16 -7.64
N PHE A 88 15.67 -9.05 -8.29
CA PHE A 88 16.97 -8.93 -8.93
C PHE A 88 18.12 -9.03 -7.93
N THR A 89 17.96 -8.48 -6.73
CA THR A 89 18.93 -8.56 -5.63
C THR A 89 19.06 -9.99 -5.11
N ILE A 90 17.94 -10.70 -4.90
CA ILE A 90 17.93 -12.11 -4.51
C ILE A 90 18.63 -12.95 -5.58
N LEU A 91 18.33 -12.74 -6.86
CA LEU A 91 18.97 -13.46 -7.97
C LEU A 91 20.49 -13.24 -8.00
N LYS A 92 20.95 -12.00 -7.82
CA LYS A 92 22.38 -11.68 -7.72
C LYS A 92 23.05 -12.42 -6.56
N LEU A 93 22.40 -12.45 -5.40
CA LEU A 93 22.93 -13.08 -4.19
C LEU A 93 23.02 -14.62 -4.37
N VAL A 94 22.03 -15.23 -5.01
CA VAL A 94 22.05 -16.66 -5.37
C VAL A 94 23.17 -16.99 -6.37
N VAL A 95 23.46 -16.08 -7.30
CA VAL A 95 24.53 -16.25 -8.30
C VAL A 95 25.93 -16.00 -7.71
N GLN A 96 26.06 -15.12 -6.70
CA GLN A 96 27.30 -14.91 -5.94
C GLN A 96 27.58 -16.12 -5.03
N LYS A 97 28.34 -17.09 -5.56
CA LYS A 97 28.65 -18.37 -4.89
C LYS A 97 29.50 -18.28 -3.61
N SER A 98 30.01 -17.12 -3.21
CA SER A 98 30.81 -16.98 -1.97
C SER A 98 31.13 -15.54 -1.61
N VAL A 99 30.94 -15.16 -0.34
CA VAL A 99 31.59 -13.99 0.26
C VAL A 99 33.04 -14.37 0.61
N PRO A 100 34.06 -13.59 0.17
CA PRO A 100 35.44 -13.85 0.56
C PRO A 100 35.57 -13.80 2.10
N PRO A 101 36.41 -14.64 2.72
CA PRO A 101 36.56 -14.67 4.17
C PRO A 101 37.01 -13.29 4.70
N GLY A 102 36.18 -12.65 5.52
CA GLY A 102 36.40 -11.29 6.04
C GLY A 102 35.62 -10.18 5.31
N GLY A 103 34.83 -10.51 4.28
CA GLY A 103 33.95 -9.54 3.63
C GLY A 103 32.77 -9.16 4.54
N MET A 104 32.57 -7.85 4.75
CA MET A 104 31.30 -7.35 5.27
C MET A 104 30.25 -7.44 4.17
N VAL A 105 29.09 -7.98 4.53
CA VAL A 105 27.89 -7.92 3.70
C VAL A 105 27.36 -6.49 3.77
N ASP A 106 27.16 -5.86 2.62
CA ASP A 106 26.61 -4.50 2.54
C ASP A 106 25.10 -4.55 2.78
N LEU A 107 24.68 -4.12 3.98
CA LEU A 107 23.27 -4.08 4.39
C LEU A 107 22.53 -2.82 3.93
N SER A 108 23.23 -1.86 3.31
CA SER A 108 22.61 -0.59 2.87
C SER A 108 21.39 -0.77 1.95
N PRO A 109 21.31 -1.77 1.04
CA PRO A 109 20.12 -1.96 0.21
C PRO A 109 18.89 -2.37 1.03
N ILE A 110 19.08 -3.21 2.06
CA ILE A 110 17.98 -3.68 2.92
C ILE A 110 17.45 -2.52 3.78
N GLU A 111 18.34 -1.69 4.31
CA GLU A 111 17.97 -0.50 5.07
C GLU A 111 17.24 0.52 4.20
N GLU A 112 17.69 0.73 2.97
CA GLU A 112 17.02 1.61 1.99
C GLU A 112 15.61 1.12 1.64
N PHE A 113 15.46 -0.19 1.37
CA PHE A 113 14.14 -0.79 1.11
C PHE A 113 13.19 -0.65 2.30
N SER A 114 13.70 -0.86 3.52
CA SER A 114 12.92 -0.73 4.75
C SER A 114 12.45 0.71 4.99
N GLN A 115 13.33 1.70 4.75
CA GLN A 115 12.98 3.12 4.88
C GLN A 115 11.94 3.56 3.83
N ARG A 116 12.08 3.09 2.59
CA ARG A 116 11.11 3.38 1.52
C ARG A 116 9.73 2.81 1.86
N LEU A 117 9.66 1.62 2.46
CA LEU A 117 8.40 1.03 2.92
C LEU A 117 7.75 1.85 4.04
N GLU A 118 8.53 2.30 5.02
CA GLU A 118 7.99 3.08 6.15
C GLU A 118 7.44 4.44 5.71
N LEU A 119 8.14 5.15 4.81
CA LEU A 119 7.65 6.42 4.24
C LEU A 119 6.35 6.25 3.47
N LEU A 120 6.22 5.17 2.69
CA LEU A 120 4.99 4.86 1.96
C LEU A 120 3.83 4.62 2.93
N LYS A 121 4.08 3.93 4.04
CA LYS A 121 3.09 3.67 5.08
C LYS A 121 2.62 4.93 5.80
N GLU A 122 3.53 5.84 6.16
CA GLU A 122 3.16 7.12 6.78
C GLU A 122 2.25 7.95 5.86
N TYR A 123 2.56 7.96 4.57
CA TYR A 123 1.76 8.66 3.58
C TYR A 123 0.32 8.12 3.50
N ILE A 124 0.12 6.80 3.60
CA ILE A 124 -1.22 6.18 3.56
C ILE A 124 -2.06 6.58 4.75
N ASN A 125 -1.48 6.48 5.96
CA ASN A 125 -2.17 6.82 7.18
C ASN A 125 -2.68 8.27 7.15
N LEU A 126 -1.88 9.19 6.61
CA LEU A 126 -2.29 10.57 6.41
C LEU A 126 -3.48 10.69 5.46
N GLN A 127 -3.43 10.03 4.30
CA GLN A 127 -4.54 10.11 3.32
C GLN A 127 -5.84 9.50 3.85
N CYS A 128 -5.75 8.40 4.61
CA CYS A 128 -6.93 7.79 5.26
C CYS A 128 -7.55 8.74 6.29
N SER A 129 -6.72 9.36 7.13
CA SER A 129 -7.19 10.31 8.16
C SER A 129 -7.89 11.50 7.54
N LEU A 130 -7.33 12.07 6.47
CA LEU A 130 -7.94 13.19 5.73
C LEU A 130 -9.30 12.81 5.13
N LEU A 131 -9.44 11.57 4.64
CA LEU A 131 -10.71 11.11 4.13
C LEU A 131 -11.76 10.95 5.24
N GLU A 132 -11.39 10.34 6.37
CA GLU A 132 -12.28 10.18 7.51
C GLU A 132 -12.80 11.52 8.03
N GLU A 133 -11.95 12.55 8.07
CA GLU A 133 -12.32 13.92 8.44
C GLU A 133 -13.29 14.57 7.46
N GLU A 134 -13.06 14.44 6.15
CA GLU A 134 -13.99 14.97 5.14
C GLU A 134 -15.33 14.23 5.19
N LEU A 135 -15.33 12.92 5.44
CA LEU A 135 -16.55 12.12 5.60
C LEU A 135 -17.38 12.53 6.82
N ASP A 136 -16.72 12.83 7.93
CA ASP A 136 -17.38 13.38 9.13
C ASP A 136 -17.93 14.78 8.88
N ARG A 137 -17.16 15.64 8.21
CA ARG A 137 -17.54 17.03 7.93
C ARG A 137 -18.86 17.14 7.16
N TYR A 138 -19.16 16.18 6.28
CA TYR A 138 -20.36 16.20 5.43
C TYR A 138 -21.48 15.25 5.90
N ASP A 139 -21.37 14.63 7.10
CA ASP A 139 -22.34 13.64 7.64
C ASP A 139 -22.69 12.53 6.63
N LEU A 140 -21.71 12.14 5.80
CA LEU A 140 -21.92 11.19 4.71
C LEU A 140 -22.00 9.75 5.22
N ARG A 141 -21.53 9.50 6.45
CA ARG A 141 -21.58 8.20 7.14
C ARG A 141 -23.00 7.64 7.29
N LYS A 142 -24.03 8.49 7.27
CA LYS A 142 -25.44 8.11 7.51
C LYS A 142 -26.34 8.17 6.28
N LYS A 143 -25.86 8.72 5.16
CA LYS A 143 -26.70 9.06 3.99
C LYS A 143 -26.34 8.32 2.70
N PHE A 144 -25.18 7.67 2.63
CA PHE A 144 -24.80 6.76 1.54
C PHE A 144 -25.17 5.30 1.89
N PRO A 145 -25.26 4.40 0.90
CA PRO A 145 -25.42 2.97 1.16
C PRO A 145 -24.33 2.54 2.15
N ALA A 146 -24.75 2.14 3.35
CA ALA A 146 -23.82 1.83 4.44
C ALA A 146 -22.83 0.72 4.03
N GLU A 147 -23.25 -0.16 3.11
CA GLU A 147 -22.46 -1.26 2.57
C GLU A 147 -21.18 -0.79 1.85
N VAL A 148 -21.29 0.23 1.00
CA VAL A 148 -20.17 0.84 0.24
C VAL A 148 -19.15 1.45 1.20
N TYR A 149 -19.65 2.18 2.20
CA TYR A 149 -18.85 2.87 3.21
C TYR A 149 -18.15 1.90 4.18
N VAL A 150 -18.89 0.91 4.68
CA VAL A 150 -18.35 -0.10 5.61
C VAL A 150 -17.31 -0.95 4.91
N ASN A 151 -17.56 -1.39 3.67
CA ASN A 151 -16.61 -2.21 2.92
C ASN A 151 -15.30 -1.44 2.64
N PHE A 152 -15.41 -0.15 2.28
CA PHE A 152 -14.25 0.73 2.08
C PHE A 152 -13.38 0.92 3.33
N LEU A 153 -13.99 1.23 4.47
CA LEU A 153 -13.25 1.40 5.72
C LEU A 153 -12.72 0.09 6.29
N ASP A 154 -13.46 -1.01 6.15
CA ASP A 154 -13.01 -2.33 6.58
C ASP A 154 -11.77 -2.76 5.80
N LYS A 155 -11.74 -2.54 4.47
CA LYS A 155 -10.58 -2.85 3.63
C LYS A 155 -9.38 -1.95 3.89
N LEU A 156 -9.59 -0.67 4.17
CA LEU A 156 -8.52 0.21 4.68
C LEU A 156 -7.98 -0.24 6.04
N GLY A 157 -8.87 -0.70 6.94
CA GLY A 157 -8.49 -1.24 8.24
C GLY A 157 -7.75 -2.58 8.14
N GLU A 158 -8.10 -3.43 7.16
CA GLU A 158 -7.35 -4.65 6.81
C GLU A 158 -5.97 -4.32 6.23
N PHE A 159 -5.89 -3.34 5.33
CA PHE A 159 -4.64 -2.83 4.77
C PHE A 159 -3.67 -2.37 5.86
N ASN A 160 -4.16 -1.52 6.78
CA ASN A 160 -3.36 -1.08 7.92
C ASN A 160 -2.90 -2.27 8.77
N ARG A 161 -3.81 -3.18 9.16
CA ARG A 161 -3.45 -4.36 9.96
C ARG A 161 -2.42 -5.28 9.30
N THR A 162 -2.39 -5.33 7.97
CA THR A 162 -1.43 -6.14 7.19
C THR A 162 -0.04 -5.51 7.18
N LEU A 163 0.06 -4.18 7.18
CA LEU A 163 1.34 -3.46 7.27
C LEU A 163 1.99 -3.48 8.67
N TRP A 164 1.20 -3.70 9.73
CA TRP A 164 1.68 -3.65 11.12
C TRP A 164 1.94 -5.03 11.76
N ARG A 165 1.82 -6.13 11.00
CA ARG A 165 2.13 -7.50 11.44
C ARG A 165 3.42 -8.01 10.81
#